data_AF-A0A8H6HD83-F1
#
_entry.id   AF-A0A8H6HD83-F1
#
_cell.length_a   1.000
_cell.length_b   1.000
_cell.length_c   1.000
_cell.angle_alpha   90.00
_cell.angle_beta   90.00
_cell.angle_gamma   90.00
#
_symmetry.space_group_name_H-M   'P 1'
#
loop_
_entity.id
_entity.type
_entity.pdbx_description
1 polymer ?
#
loop_
_entity_poly.entity_id
_entity_poly.type
_entity_poly.pdbx_seq_one_letter_code
_entity_poly.pdbx_strand_id
1 'polypeptide(L)'
;MSIRNLEDRAAVQDDVEAVESRSTQEEEIEEVEGEEEEEEDQEDEEEQVPEGEVLITRDTFIEDLEYAGATRAERMVITDENGENQYLPVPSSIRKSGIVPDGYAVDLIMDPLILVASLRKSGVKYESQLPGDLLQNLKGTIMAANNLCIVPISIWEGKLEAIGHSVAMGEKKGEEEEDEAGANEA
;
A
#
# COMPACT_ATOMS: atom_id res chain seq x y z
N MET A 1 -21.57 -60.27 27.23
CA MET A 1 -21.75 -61.27 26.16
C MET A 1 -21.13 -60.70 24.90
N SER A 2 -20.10 -61.38 24.41
CA SER A 2 -19.34 -61.11 23.19
C SER A 2 -20.19 -61.26 21.93
N ILE A 3 -19.94 -60.46 20.88
CA ILE A 3 -19.74 -60.94 19.50
C ILE A 3 -18.73 -59.99 18.80
N ARG A 4 -17.70 -60.58 18.20
CA ARG A 4 -16.64 -59.99 17.34
C ARG A 4 -17.06 -60.11 15.88
N ASN A 5 -16.46 -59.31 14.99
CA ASN A 5 -16.13 -59.59 13.58
C ASN A 5 -15.20 -58.42 13.16
N LEU A 6 -13.88 -58.53 12.84
CA LEU A 6 -13.14 -59.37 11.87
C LEU A 6 -13.88 -59.46 10.55
N GLU A 7 -13.34 -59.23 9.35
CA GLU A 7 -12.05 -58.91 8.76
C GLU A 7 -12.36 -58.73 7.24
N ASP A 8 -11.51 -58.03 6.48
CA ASP A 8 -11.21 -58.20 5.03
C ASP A 8 -10.59 -56.88 4.53
N ARG A 9 -9.27 -56.68 4.33
CA ARG A 9 -8.21 -57.33 3.53
C ARG A 9 -8.44 -57.35 2.01
N ALA A 10 -7.44 -56.78 1.34
CA ALA A 10 -6.95 -57.01 -0.03
C ALA A 10 -7.76 -56.35 -1.17
N ALA A 11 -7.20 -55.85 -2.28
CA ALA A 11 -5.83 -55.63 -2.76
C ALA A 11 -5.92 -54.96 -4.16
N VAL A 12 -4.75 -54.76 -4.80
CA VAL A 12 -4.48 -54.61 -6.26
C VAL A 12 -4.58 -53.17 -6.78
N GLN A 13 -3.52 -52.42 -7.13
CA GLN A 13 -2.33 -52.61 -8.00
C GLN A 13 -2.62 -52.40 -9.50
N ASP A 14 -1.70 -51.67 -10.14
CA ASP A 14 -1.53 -51.39 -11.58
C ASP A 14 -2.56 -50.47 -12.29
N ASP A 15 -2.10 -49.34 -12.83
CA ASP A 15 -1.69 -49.32 -14.24
C ASP A 15 -0.93 -48.02 -14.58
N VAL A 16 0.24 -48.24 -15.18
CA VAL A 16 1.07 -47.29 -15.90
C VAL A 16 0.52 -47.26 -17.33
N GLU A 17 0.34 -46.09 -17.95
CA GLU A 17 0.83 -45.80 -19.31
C GLU A 17 0.28 -44.49 -19.91
N ALA A 18 1.15 -43.86 -20.70
CA ALA A 18 0.88 -43.01 -21.86
C ALA A 18 0.30 -41.60 -21.64
N VAL A 19 1.19 -40.62 -21.46
CA VAL A 19 0.99 -39.27 -22.01
C VAL A 19 1.99 -39.10 -23.14
N GLU A 20 1.56 -39.46 -24.34
CA GLU A 20 2.26 -39.15 -25.59
C GLU A 20 1.83 -37.75 -26.09
N SER A 21 2.82 -37.06 -26.65
CA SER A 21 2.68 -36.11 -27.76
C SER A 21 2.08 -34.73 -27.48
N ARG A 22 2.92 -33.77 -27.07
CA ARG A 22 2.75 -32.36 -27.46
C ARG A 22 3.80 -32.01 -28.51
N SER A 23 3.34 -31.98 -29.75
CA SER A 23 4.04 -31.46 -30.91
C SER A 23 4.20 -29.95 -30.74
N THR A 24 5.44 -29.48 -30.64
CA THR A 24 5.82 -28.08 -30.73
C THR A 24 5.78 -27.66 -32.19
N GLN A 25 4.82 -26.80 -32.55
CA GLN A 25 4.89 -25.97 -33.74
C GLN A 25 5.64 -24.69 -33.34
N GLU A 26 6.81 -24.51 -33.93
CA GLU A 26 7.56 -23.26 -33.93
C GLU A 26 6.79 -22.27 -34.82
N GLU A 27 6.18 -21.24 -34.21
CA GLU A 27 5.68 -20.06 -34.92
C GLU A 27 6.86 -19.12 -35.16
N GLU A 28 7.09 -18.81 -36.44
CA GLU A 28 7.98 -17.74 -36.90
C GLU A 28 7.51 -16.40 -36.32
N ILE A 29 8.37 -15.74 -35.58
CA ILE A 29 8.14 -14.39 -35.06
C ILE A 29 8.74 -13.43 -36.08
N GLU A 30 7.86 -12.67 -36.74
CA GLU A 30 8.18 -11.57 -37.65
C GLU A 30 8.85 -10.44 -36.84
N GLU A 31 10.11 -10.16 -37.12
CA GLU A 31 10.86 -9.05 -36.52
C GLU A 31 10.28 -7.73 -37.05
N VAL A 32 9.44 -7.09 -36.23
CA VAL A 32 9.01 -5.71 -36.44
C VAL A 32 10.14 -4.80 -35.98
N GLU A 33 10.78 -4.11 -36.92
CA GLU A 33 11.71 -3.01 -36.66
C GLU A 33 10.93 -1.89 -35.94
N GLY A 34 11.05 -1.84 -34.61
CA GLY A 34 10.52 -0.78 -33.77
C GLY A 34 11.42 0.44 -33.87
N GLU A 35 10.81 1.55 -34.28
CA GLU A 35 11.40 2.87 -34.38
C GLU A 35 12.00 3.28 -33.02
N GLU A 36 13.25 3.74 -33.04
CA GLU A 36 13.96 4.25 -31.88
C GLU A 36 13.28 5.56 -31.44
N GLU A 37 12.45 5.49 -30.40
CA GLU A 37 11.95 6.69 -29.71
C GLU A 37 13.14 7.31 -28.97
N GLU A 38 13.55 8.51 -29.42
CA GLU A 38 14.55 9.34 -28.78
C GLU A 38 14.04 9.70 -27.37
N GLU A 39 14.60 9.06 -26.34
CA GLU A 39 14.39 9.46 -24.95
C GLU A 39 15.00 10.86 -24.77
N GLU A 40 14.16 11.89 -24.79
CA GLU A 40 14.54 13.23 -24.37
C GLU A 40 14.90 13.16 -22.88
N ASP A 41 16.20 13.22 -22.60
CA ASP A 41 16.78 13.42 -21.27
C ASP A 41 16.20 14.72 -20.66
N GLN A 42 15.08 14.60 -19.95
CA GLN A 42 14.62 15.65 -19.05
C GLN A 42 15.58 15.66 -17.86
N GLU A 43 16.56 16.56 -17.91
CA GLU A 43 17.38 16.91 -16.76
C GLU A 43 16.46 17.45 -15.67
N ASP A 44 16.05 16.57 -14.74
CA ASP A 44 15.35 16.94 -13.51
C ASP A 44 16.17 18.04 -12.81
N GLU A 45 15.71 19.28 -12.89
CA GLU A 45 16.31 20.39 -12.15
C GLU A 45 16.21 20.06 -10.65
N GLU A 46 17.34 19.64 -10.04
CA GLU A 46 17.42 19.37 -8.61
C GLU A 46 16.97 20.63 -7.85
N GLU A 47 15.75 20.60 -7.31
CA GLU A 47 15.17 21.70 -6.53
C GLU A 47 16.08 21.94 -5.31
N GLN A 48 16.88 23.01 -5.37
CA GLN A 48 17.80 23.37 -4.29
C GLN A 48 17.01 23.67 -3.02
N VAL A 49 17.05 22.75 -2.06
CA VAL A 49 16.47 22.94 -0.73
C VAL A 49 17.26 24.02 0.00
N PRO A 50 16.63 25.14 0.38
CA PRO A 50 17.32 26.20 1.10
C PRO A 50 17.89 25.68 2.43
N GLU A 51 19.12 26.10 2.72
CA GLU A 51 19.91 25.60 3.84
C GLU A 51 19.17 25.83 5.18
N GLY A 52 18.83 24.76 5.89
CA GLY A 52 18.13 24.81 7.18
C GLY A 52 16.61 24.64 7.13
N GLU A 53 16.01 24.43 5.95
CA GLU A 53 14.60 24.08 5.85
C GLU A 53 14.38 22.56 5.88
N VAL A 54 13.31 22.13 6.56
CA VAL A 54 12.91 20.72 6.65
C VAL A 54 11.75 20.50 5.69
N LEU A 55 11.95 19.62 4.70
CA LEU A 55 10.91 19.22 3.75
C LEU A 55 9.81 18.45 4.46
N ILE A 56 8.55 18.79 4.17
CA ILE A 56 7.39 18.03 4.62
C ILE A 56 7.31 16.74 3.80
N THR A 57 7.48 15.61 4.48
CA THR A 57 7.34 14.26 3.94
C THR A 57 6.34 13.47 4.77
N ARG A 58 6.10 12.21 4.38
CA ARG A 58 5.26 11.30 5.17
C ARG A 58 5.76 11.16 6.61
N ASP A 59 7.08 11.05 6.77
CA ASP A 59 7.73 10.80 8.05
C ASP A 59 7.68 12.01 8.98
N THR A 60 7.49 13.22 8.45
CA THR A 60 7.23 14.43 9.25
C THR A 60 6.08 14.24 10.25
N PHE A 61 5.09 13.42 9.90
CA PHE A 61 3.87 13.21 10.70
C PHE A 61 3.88 11.93 11.55
N ILE A 62 4.90 11.09 11.42
CA ILE A 62 4.92 9.75 12.02
C ILE A 62 6.02 9.68 13.06
N GLU A 63 5.64 9.50 14.32
CA GLU A 63 6.58 9.34 15.43
C GLU A 63 6.31 8.00 16.13
N ASP A 64 7.30 7.12 16.14
CA ASP A 64 7.26 5.83 16.85
C ASP A 64 5.97 5.02 16.57
N LEU A 65 5.69 4.82 15.28
CA LEU A 65 4.43 4.25 14.79
C LEU A 65 4.09 2.91 15.42
N GLU A 66 5.08 2.04 15.56
CA GLU A 66 4.88 0.68 16.04
C GLU A 66 4.47 0.67 17.52
N TYR A 67 5.20 1.41 18.36
CA TYR A 67 4.86 1.54 19.78
C TYR A 67 3.54 2.28 19.99
N ALA A 68 3.30 3.35 19.23
CA ALA A 68 2.04 4.09 19.28
C ALA A 68 0.86 3.20 18.89
N GLY A 69 0.99 2.41 17.82
CA GLY A 69 -0.02 1.45 17.40
C GLY A 69 -0.27 0.37 18.46
N ALA A 70 0.78 -0.26 18.98
CA ALA A 70 0.64 -1.31 20.00
C ALA A 70 -0.05 -0.79 21.28
N THR A 71 0.27 0.42 21.72
CA THR A 71 -0.23 0.97 23.00
C THR A 71 -1.56 1.72 22.88
N ARG A 72 -1.79 2.42 21.77
CA ARG A 72 -2.91 3.37 21.61
C ARG A 72 -4.00 2.88 20.66
N ALA A 73 -3.68 2.14 19.59
CA ALA A 73 -4.65 1.76 18.57
C ALA A 73 -5.91 1.14 19.19
N GLU A 74 -7.09 1.56 18.76
CA GLU A 74 -8.34 1.06 19.35
C GLU A 74 -8.69 -0.34 18.83
N ARG A 75 -8.34 -0.62 17.58
CA ARG A 75 -8.78 -1.79 16.83
C ARG A 75 -7.63 -2.55 16.20
N MET A 76 -7.82 -3.85 16.08
CA MET A 76 -6.98 -4.81 15.36
C MET A 76 -7.86 -5.56 14.34
N VAL A 77 -7.34 -5.78 13.15
CA VAL A 77 -7.98 -6.61 12.12
C VAL A 77 -7.53 -8.04 12.27
N ILE A 78 -8.45 -8.99 12.24
CA ILE A 78 -8.15 -10.43 12.13
C ILE A 78 -8.86 -10.96 10.90
N THR A 79 -8.15 -11.74 10.09
CA THR A 79 -8.73 -12.43 8.94
C THR A 79 -9.16 -13.83 9.38
N ASP A 80 -10.42 -14.18 9.16
CA ASP A 80 -10.95 -15.49 9.51
C ASP A 80 -10.66 -16.57 8.44
N GLU A 81 -11.11 -17.80 8.70
CA GLU A 81 -10.89 -18.96 7.81
C GLU A 81 -11.53 -18.80 6.42
N ASN A 82 -12.52 -17.90 6.28
CA ASN A 82 -13.18 -17.60 5.01
C ASN A 82 -12.50 -16.43 4.27
N GLY A 83 -11.47 -15.83 4.86
CA GLY A 83 -10.80 -14.65 4.32
C GLY A 83 -11.52 -13.33 4.65
N GLU A 84 -12.50 -13.33 5.55
CA GLU A 84 -13.21 -12.11 5.94
C GLU A 84 -12.47 -11.37 7.05
N ASN A 85 -12.39 -10.05 6.93
CA ASN A 85 -11.71 -9.19 7.90
C ASN A 85 -12.67 -8.76 9.02
N GLN A 86 -12.27 -9.02 10.26
CA GLN A 86 -13.01 -8.64 11.46
C GLN A 86 -12.24 -7.61 12.28
N TYR A 87 -12.92 -6.53 12.68
CA TYR A 87 -12.34 -5.48 13.52
C TYR A 87 -12.64 -5.77 15.00
N LEU A 88 -11.60 -6.09 15.76
CA LEU A 88 -11.70 -6.39 17.18
C LEU A 88 -10.96 -5.34 18.02
N PRO A 89 -11.33 -5.12 19.29
CA PRO A 89 -10.54 -4.30 20.19
C PRO A 89 -9.12 -4.83 20.34
N VAL A 90 -8.10 -3.96 20.38
CA VAL A 90 -6.72 -4.39 20.64
C VAL A 90 -6.61 -5.07 22.00
N PRO A 91 -6.12 -6.33 22.07
CA PRO A 91 -5.90 -7.04 23.32
C PRO A 91 -5.07 -6.26 24.36
N SER A 92 -5.47 -6.36 25.62
CA SER A 92 -4.75 -5.68 26.72
C SER A 92 -3.30 -6.16 26.90
N SER A 93 -2.96 -7.38 26.46
CA SER A 93 -1.60 -7.90 26.46
C SER A 93 -0.69 -7.09 25.55
N ILE A 94 -1.14 -6.80 24.32
CA ILE A 94 -0.42 -5.98 23.32
C ILE A 94 -0.21 -4.56 23.85
N ARG A 95 -1.24 -3.95 24.44
CA ARG A 95 -1.12 -2.60 25.01
C ARG A 95 -0.11 -2.51 26.14
N LYS A 96 -0.02 -3.56 26.96
CA LYS A 96 0.91 -3.61 28.10
C LYS A 96 2.34 -3.92 27.66
N SER A 97 2.51 -4.77 26.66
CA SER A 97 3.84 -5.09 26.12
C SER A 97 4.39 -3.96 25.27
N GLY A 98 3.52 -3.22 24.57
CA GLY A 98 3.92 -2.25 23.55
C GLY A 98 4.53 -2.91 22.32
N ILE A 99 4.27 -4.21 22.12
CA ILE A 99 4.85 -5.02 21.03
C ILE A 99 3.72 -5.50 20.13
N VAL A 100 3.85 -5.22 18.82
CA VAL A 100 2.95 -5.72 17.78
C VAL A 100 3.24 -7.22 17.56
N PRO A 101 2.22 -8.09 17.49
CA PRO A 101 2.44 -9.51 17.22
C PRO A 101 3.06 -9.78 15.83
N ASP A 102 3.84 -10.85 15.73
CA ASP A 102 4.39 -11.31 14.46
C ASP A 102 3.27 -11.55 13.42
N GLY A 103 3.53 -11.17 12.16
CA GLY A 103 2.55 -11.26 11.07
C GLY A 103 1.58 -10.08 10.99
N TYR A 104 1.70 -9.10 11.90
CA TYR A 104 0.93 -7.87 11.91
C TYR A 104 1.82 -6.63 11.77
N ALA A 105 1.21 -5.54 11.32
CA ALA A 105 1.81 -4.22 11.22
C ALA A 105 0.85 -3.17 11.79
N VAL A 106 1.37 -1.97 12.09
CA VAL A 106 0.55 -0.82 12.42
C VAL A 106 0.24 -0.06 11.12
N ASP A 107 -1.05 0.12 10.85
CA ASP A 107 -1.55 0.92 9.76
C ASP A 107 -2.15 2.24 10.26
N LEU A 108 -2.03 3.27 9.41
CA LEU A 108 -2.65 4.59 9.59
C LEU A 108 -3.87 4.67 8.66
N ILE A 109 -5.08 4.58 9.19
CA ILE A 109 -6.33 4.56 8.39
C ILE A 109 -6.32 5.66 7.33
N MET A 110 -5.99 6.89 7.73
CA MET A 110 -5.61 7.99 6.86
C MET A 110 -4.08 8.09 6.80
N ASP A 111 -3.51 7.74 5.65
CA ASP A 111 -2.06 7.81 5.44
C ASP A 111 -1.60 9.28 5.25
N PRO A 112 -0.50 9.71 5.91
CA PRO A 112 0.00 11.08 5.81
C PRO A 112 0.41 11.49 4.40
N LEU A 113 0.70 10.56 3.48
CA LEU A 113 0.99 10.89 2.09
C LEU A 113 -0.13 11.71 1.43
N ILE A 114 -1.39 11.45 1.79
CA ILE A 114 -2.53 12.21 1.28
C ILE A 114 -2.45 13.68 1.74
N LEU A 115 -2.07 13.89 3.00
CA LEU A 115 -1.88 15.22 3.57
C LEU A 115 -0.69 15.93 2.92
N VAL A 116 0.44 15.23 2.74
CA VAL A 116 1.63 15.76 2.05
C VAL A 116 1.28 16.19 0.64
N ALA A 117 0.58 15.35 -0.12
CA ALA A 117 0.13 15.67 -1.48
C ALA A 117 -0.78 16.90 -1.51
N SER A 118 -1.70 17.02 -0.54
CA SER A 118 -2.57 18.20 -0.42
C SER A 118 -1.79 19.47 -0.09
N LEU A 119 -0.80 19.41 0.80
CA LEU A 119 0.04 20.54 1.17
C LEU A 119 0.88 21.01 -0.02
N ARG A 120 1.48 20.06 -0.76
CA ARG A 120 2.25 20.36 -1.98
C ARG A 120 1.40 21.04 -3.04
N LYS A 121 0.17 20.56 -3.26
CA LYS A 121 -0.80 21.20 -4.16
C LYS A 121 -1.15 22.65 -3.77
N SER A 122 -1.05 22.99 -2.48
CA SER A 122 -1.21 24.38 -2.00
C SER A 122 0.09 25.19 -2.00
N GLY A 123 1.19 24.66 -2.55
CA GLY A 123 2.50 25.34 -2.57
C GLY A 123 3.27 25.26 -1.25
N VAL A 124 2.83 24.40 -0.32
CA VAL A 124 3.49 24.19 0.97
C VAL A 124 4.40 22.97 0.86
N LYS A 125 5.71 23.20 0.93
CA LYS A 125 6.77 22.19 0.84
C LYS A 125 7.54 22.02 2.15
N TYR A 126 7.69 23.07 2.95
CA TYR A 126 8.58 23.10 4.11
C TYR A 126 7.84 23.31 5.43
N GLU A 127 8.37 22.76 6.52
CA GLU A 127 7.77 22.91 7.86
C GLU A 127 7.66 24.38 8.29
N SER A 128 8.63 25.23 7.89
CA SER A 128 8.68 26.67 8.18
C SER A 128 7.48 27.46 7.64
N GLN A 129 6.81 26.93 6.61
CA GLN A 129 5.65 27.56 5.97
C GLN A 129 4.34 27.31 6.72
N LEU A 130 4.33 26.37 7.67
CA LEU A 130 3.18 26.11 8.52
C LEU A 130 3.35 26.79 9.88
N PRO A 131 2.28 27.34 10.46
CA PRO A 131 2.28 27.73 11.86
C PRO A 131 2.65 26.53 12.75
N GLY A 132 3.53 26.73 13.74
CA GLY A 132 4.00 25.64 14.62
C GLY A 132 2.85 24.85 15.28
N ASP A 133 1.81 25.56 15.75
CA ASP A 133 0.63 24.92 16.34
C ASP A 133 -0.15 24.07 15.32
N LEU A 134 -0.21 24.49 14.05
CA LEU A 134 -0.90 23.73 13.00
C LEU A 134 -0.15 22.43 12.69
N LEU A 135 1.17 22.49 12.53
CA LEU A 135 1.98 21.29 12.29
C LEU A 135 1.81 20.28 13.43
N GLN A 136 1.91 20.73 14.69
CA GLN A 136 1.72 19.87 15.86
C GLN A 136 0.31 19.27 15.93
N ASN A 137 -0.72 20.06 15.61
CA ASN A 137 -2.10 19.55 15.54
C ASN A 137 -2.28 18.48 14.45
N LEU A 138 -1.64 18.66 13.29
CA LEU A 138 -1.66 17.67 12.21
C LEU A 138 -0.95 16.38 12.64
N LYS A 139 0.25 16.47 13.22
CA LYS A 139 0.96 15.30 13.79
C LYS A 139 0.09 14.57 14.82
N GLY A 140 -0.52 15.31 15.75
CA GLY A 140 -1.41 14.75 16.76
C GLY A 140 -2.66 14.08 16.18
N THR A 141 -3.22 14.63 15.11
CA THR A 141 -4.37 14.06 14.41
C THR A 141 -4.02 12.78 13.67
N ILE A 142 -2.88 12.76 12.96
CA ILE A 142 -2.37 11.57 12.29
C ILE A 142 -2.08 10.44 13.28
N MET A 143 -1.47 10.76 14.42
CA MET A 143 -1.09 9.79 15.44
C MET A 143 -2.20 9.51 16.48
N ALA A 144 -3.43 9.95 16.20
CA ALA A 144 -4.57 9.72 17.09
C ALA A 144 -4.95 8.23 17.13
N ALA A 145 -5.44 7.77 18.29
CA ALA A 145 -5.78 6.36 18.52
C ALA A 145 -6.82 5.79 17.55
N ASN A 146 -7.71 6.64 17.04
CA ASN A 146 -8.73 6.30 16.06
C ASN A 146 -8.21 6.25 14.62
N ASN A 147 -7.01 6.78 14.35
CA ASN A 147 -6.33 6.65 13.06
C ASN A 147 -5.35 5.47 13.03
N LEU A 148 -5.02 4.89 14.19
CA LEU A 148 -4.12 3.75 14.31
C LEU A 148 -4.92 2.43 14.31
N CYS A 149 -4.47 1.46 13.52
CA CYS A 149 -5.03 0.12 13.51
C CYS A 149 -3.93 -0.93 13.38
N ILE A 150 -4.04 -2.05 14.10
CA ILE A 150 -3.13 -3.19 13.89
C ILE A 150 -3.75 -4.10 12.83
N VAL A 151 -3.04 -4.39 11.75
CA VAL A 151 -3.57 -5.18 10.62
C VAL A 151 -2.58 -6.29 10.23
N PRO A 152 -3.05 -7.40 9.63
CA PRO A 152 -2.14 -8.37 9.01
C PRO A 152 -1.22 -7.71 7.97
N ILE A 153 0.03 -8.15 7.90
CA ILE A 153 1.04 -7.60 6.97
C ILE A 153 0.52 -7.58 5.53
N SER A 154 -0.18 -8.62 5.09
CA SER A 154 -0.73 -8.70 3.73
C SER A 154 -1.70 -7.56 3.39
N ILE A 155 -2.49 -7.09 4.37
CA ILE A 155 -3.40 -5.95 4.17
C ILE A 155 -2.61 -4.64 4.12
N TRP A 156 -1.61 -4.52 4.99
CA TRP A 156 -0.74 -3.33 5.04
C TRP A 156 0.06 -3.16 3.74
N GLU A 157 0.67 -4.22 3.22
CA GLU A 157 1.42 -4.21 1.96
C GLU A 157 0.53 -3.83 0.78
N GLY A 158 -0.64 -4.46 0.66
CA GLY A 158 -1.59 -4.17 -0.42
C GLY A 158 -2.10 -2.71 -0.40
N LYS A 159 -2.24 -2.11 0.79
CA LYS A 159 -2.58 -0.70 0.92
C LYS A 159 -1.44 0.21 0.47
N LEU A 160 -0.20 -0.09 0.85
CA LEU A 160 0.96 0.72 0.43
C LEU A 160 1.12 0.74 -1.09
N GLU A 161 0.93 -0.41 -1.74
CA GLU A 161 0.93 -0.51 -3.19
C GLU A 161 -0.16 0.39 -3.81
N ALA A 162 -1.39 0.30 -3.31
CA ALA A 162 -2.50 1.13 -3.80
C ALA A 162 -2.26 2.64 -3.63
N ILE A 163 -1.68 3.05 -2.50
CA ILE A 163 -1.35 4.46 -2.24
C ILE A 163 -0.21 4.92 -3.16
N GLY A 164 0.84 4.12 -3.31
CA GLY A 164 1.96 4.42 -4.21
C GLY A 164 1.48 4.67 -5.65
N HIS A 165 0.57 3.82 -6.15
CA HIS A 165 -0.04 3.99 -7.46
C HIS A 165 -0.91 5.26 -7.56
N SER A 166 -1.71 5.56 -6.53
CA SER A 166 -2.62 6.70 -6.55
C SER A 166 -1.90 8.05 -6.46
N VAL A 167 -0.79 8.14 -5.73
CA VAL A 167 -0.01 9.38 -5.62
C VAL A 167 0.69 9.68 -6.95
N ALA A 168 1.31 8.68 -7.58
CA ALA A 168 1.98 8.83 -8.87
C ALA A 168 1.03 9.26 -10.01
N MET A 169 -0.20 8.76 -10.03
CA MET A 169 -1.20 9.12 -11.06
C MET A 169 -1.81 10.52 -10.84
N GLY A 170 -1.82 11.02 -9.59
CA GLY A 170 -2.41 12.31 -9.23
C GLY A 170 -1.57 13.53 -9.63
N GLU A 171 -0.32 13.32 -10.05
CA GLU A 171 0.61 14.35 -10.49
C GLU A 171 0.51 14.65 -12.00
N LYS A 172 -0.04 13.73 -12.82
CA LYS A 172 -0.10 13.86 -14.29
C LYS A 172 -1.34 14.58 -14.86
N LYS A 173 -2.23 15.14 -14.04
CA LYS A 173 -3.54 15.65 -14.50
C LYS A 173 -3.65 17.18 -14.56
N GLY A 174 -2.53 17.86 -14.80
CA GLY A 174 -2.41 19.32 -14.75
C GLY A 174 -2.16 20.02 -16.09
N GLU A 175 -1.97 19.29 -17.19
CA GLU A 175 -1.69 19.88 -18.51
C GLU A 175 -2.71 19.36 -19.53
N GLU A 176 -3.16 20.26 -20.42
CA GLU A 176 -4.14 20.07 -21.49
C GLU A 176 -5.63 20.23 -21.11
N GLU A 177 -6.08 21.49 -21.05
CA GLU A 177 -7.29 21.96 -21.75
C GLU A 177 -7.26 23.51 -21.79
N GLU A 178 -6.30 24.07 -22.53
CA GLU A 178 -6.46 25.39 -23.16
C GLU A 178 -6.60 25.16 -24.68
N ASP A 179 -7.41 26.01 -25.33
CA ASP A 179 -7.82 26.02 -26.74
C ASP A 179 -9.05 25.13 -27.05
N GLU A 180 -10.24 25.63 -27.41
CA GLU A 180 -10.53 26.71 -28.35
C GLU A 180 -11.69 27.60 -27.88
N ALA A 181 -11.39 28.86 -27.59
CA ALA A 181 -12.35 29.96 -27.70
C ALA A 181 -12.07 30.71 -29.01
N GLY A 182 -12.74 30.34 -30.10
CA GLY A 182 -12.58 31.08 -31.35
C GLY A 182 -13.45 30.62 -32.50
N ALA A 183 -14.62 31.26 -32.66
CA ALA A 183 -15.18 31.75 -33.93
C ALA A 183 -16.73 31.68 -33.90
N ASN A 184 -17.33 32.72 -33.33
CA ASN A 184 -18.71 33.07 -33.67
C ASN A 184 -18.62 34.21 -34.69
N GLU A 185 -18.62 33.87 -35.98
CA GLU A 185 -18.75 34.85 -37.06
C GLU A 185 -20.23 35.14 -37.33
N ALA A 186 -20.55 36.43 -37.19
CA ALA A 186 -21.56 37.25 -37.90
C ALA A 186 -22.90 36.64 -38.35
#